data_AF-A6PYT3-F1
#
_entry.id   AF-A6PYT3-F1
#
_cell.length_a   1.000
_cell.length_b   1.000
_cell.length_c   1.000
_cell.angle_alpha   90.00
_cell.angle_beta   90.00
_cell.angle_gamma   90.00
#
_symmetry.space_group_name_H-M   'P 1'
#
loop_
_entity.id
_entity.type
_entity.pdbx_description
1 polymer ?
#
loop_
_entity_poly.entity_id
_entity_poly.type
_entity_poly.pdbx_seq_one_letter_code
_entity_poly.pdbx_strand_id
1 'polypeptide(L)'
;SGTSGNLSVGPDDLSDLDDPNSGDLLRLPSNWITDWRRLFDFGSAGRTDLAVPAVEFNVAKRIDTLLVDPLTTLPTGTFEGRGKPAPPPLHRNLAFRNLARAGMVELATGPQLAAQMGIRPLTEQQIVDGAGGARLTGLTAAERAELVAHTPLWFYILREAEVNANHPGLLTGVGGRLVAEVFHRSIDGSRISIIREPGWRPTLPAHRAGSFTMADLLLFAFENDANRLNPLGDGPLPAAGGGPRP
;
A
#
# COMPACT_ATOMS: atom_id res chain seq x y z
N SER A 1 -14.52 -16.08 17.03
CA SER A 1 -14.57 -14.81 17.77
C SER A 1 -13.19 -14.16 17.70
N GLY A 2 -13.12 -12.84 17.52
CA GLY A 2 -11.87 -12.07 17.64
C GLY A 2 -11.11 -11.74 16.35
N THR A 3 -11.70 -10.96 15.45
CA THR A 3 -10.95 -10.22 14.41
C THR A 3 -11.41 -8.77 14.22
N SER A 4 -12.45 -8.31 14.92
CA SER A 4 -12.93 -6.92 14.77
C SER A 4 -12.08 -5.99 15.61
N GLY A 5 -11.18 -5.21 14.96
CA GLY A 5 -10.51 -3.99 15.48
C GLY A 5 -11.39 -3.21 16.46
N ASN A 6 -10.84 -2.53 17.47
CA ASN A 6 -11.62 -1.41 18.02
C ASN A 6 -11.90 -0.45 16.85
N LEU A 7 -13.18 -0.18 16.62
CA LEU A 7 -13.69 0.58 15.48
C LEU A 7 -13.81 2.08 15.78
N SER A 8 -13.56 2.47 17.03
CA SER A 8 -13.51 3.84 17.51
C SER A 8 -12.05 4.24 17.68
N VAL A 9 -11.41 4.68 16.60
CA VAL A 9 -10.07 5.28 16.68
C VAL A 9 -10.28 6.76 16.97
N GLY A 10 -9.89 7.23 18.16
CA GLY A 10 -9.75 8.66 18.41
C GLY A 10 -8.72 9.27 17.45
N PRO A 11 -8.93 10.48 16.90
CA PRO A 11 -8.04 11.08 15.91
C PRO A 11 -6.60 11.30 16.42
N ASP A 12 -6.40 11.31 17.74
CA ASP A 12 -5.14 11.69 18.38
C ASP A 12 -4.49 10.57 19.23
N ASP A 13 -5.16 9.42 19.40
CA ASP A 13 -4.65 8.32 20.23
C ASP A 13 -4.90 6.94 19.59
N LEU A 14 -3.80 6.26 19.25
CA LEU A 14 -3.81 4.89 18.72
C LEU A 14 -3.85 3.83 19.81
N SER A 15 -3.73 4.20 21.10
CA SER A 15 -3.81 3.28 22.23
C SER A 15 -5.17 2.57 22.31
N ASP A 16 -6.21 3.24 21.82
CA ASP A 16 -7.55 2.71 21.62
C ASP A 16 -7.57 1.44 20.76
N LEU A 17 -6.65 1.27 19.80
CA LEU A 17 -6.55 0.06 18.98
C LEU A 17 -6.09 -1.18 19.77
N ASP A 18 -5.45 -0.96 20.92
CA ASP A 18 -4.92 -2.00 21.80
C ASP A 18 -5.93 -2.38 22.92
N ASP A 19 -6.95 -1.57 23.18
CA ASP A 19 -8.00 -1.88 24.15
C ASP A 19 -9.07 -2.81 23.54
N PRO A 20 -9.36 -3.98 24.15
CA PRO A 20 -10.42 -4.88 23.69
C PRO A 20 -11.84 -4.39 24.01
N ASN A 21 -11.98 -3.44 24.94
CA ASN A 21 -13.27 -2.91 25.41
C ASN A 21 -13.56 -1.50 24.90
N SER A 22 -12.67 -0.94 24.08
CA SER A 22 -12.85 0.37 23.47
C SER A 22 -13.82 0.28 22.28
N GLY A 23 -14.68 1.30 22.18
CA GLY A 23 -15.63 1.54 21.10
C GLY A 23 -17.09 1.11 21.35
N ASP A 24 -18.04 1.98 20.99
CA ASP A 24 -19.49 1.75 21.14
C ASP A 24 -20.15 1.12 19.89
N LEU A 25 -19.36 0.84 18.85
CA LEU A 25 -19.86 0.44 17.54
C LEU A 25 -20.19 -1.06 17.48
N LEU A 26 -21.42 -1.41 17.86
CA LEU A 26 -22.00 -2.76 17.73
C LEU A 26 -22.34 -3.16 16.27
N ARG A 27 -22.19 -2.23 15.32
CA ARG A 27 -22.36 -2.42 13.87
C ARG A 27 -21.29 -1.64 13.12
N LEU A 28 -20.87 -2.14 11.96
CA LEU A 28 -19.98 -1.39 11.06
C LEU A 28 -20.65 -0.04 10.75
N PRO A 29 -19.98 1.10 11.00
CA PRO A 29 -20.58 2.39 10.69
C PRO A 29 -20.76 2.52 9.17
N SER A 30 -21.80 3.23 8.75
CA SER A 30 -22.26 3.25 7.35
C SER A 30 -21.18 3.71 6.37
N ASN A 31 -20.22 4.53 6.81
CA ASN A 31 -19.04 4.96 6.05
C ASN A 31 -18.03 3.84 5.71
N TRP A 32 -18.25 2.60 6.16
CA TRP A 32 -17.37 1.46 5.86
C TRP A 32 -17.74 0.70 4.59
N ILE A 33 -18.92 0.96 4.00
CA ILE A 33 -19.22 0.41 2.68
C ILE A 33 -18.43 1.21 1.65
N THR A 34 -17.64 0.52 0.83
CA THR A 34 -16.76 1.15 -0.16
C THR A 34 -17.56 1.97 -1.16
N ASP A 35 -17.32 3.29 -1.21
CA ASP A 35 -17.67 4.11 -2.38
C ASP A 35 -16.59 3.87 -3.44
N TRP A 36 -16.91 3.03 -4.44
CA TRP A 36 -15.96 2.66 -5.49
C TRP A 36 -15.54 3.83 -6.36
N ARG A 37 -16.38 4.87 -6.45
CA ARG A 37 -16.10 6.07 -7.25
C ARG A 37 -14.89 6.84 -6.74
N ARG A 38 -14.59 6.71 -5.44
CA ARG A 38 -13.38 7.29 -4.84
C ARG A 38 -12.11 6.52 -5.15
N LEU A 39 -12.20 5.31 -5.71
CA LEU A 39 -11.03 4.46 -5.98
C LEU A 39 -10.73 4.32 -7.49
N PHE A 40 -11.75 4.44 -8.34
CA PHE A 40 -11.62 4.23 -9.78
C PHE A 40 -12.26 5.36 -10.59
N ASP A 41 -11.60 5.76 -11.68
CA ASP A 41 -12.08 6.80 -12.57
C ASP A 41 -13.15 6.26 -13.54
N PHE A 42 -14.42 6.35 -13.13
CA PHE A 42 -15.57 6.01 -13.97
C PHE A 42 -15.80 7.00 -15.12
N GLY A 43 -15.27 8.22 -15.04
CA GLY A 43 -15.32 9.19 -16.13
C GLY A 43 -14.58 8.69 -17.37
N SER A 44 -13.44 8.02 -17.16
CA SER A 44 -12.68 7.36 -18.25
C SER A 44 -13.46 6.25 -18.98
N ALA A 45 -14.45 5.67 -18.31
CA ALA A 45 -15.38 4.67 -18.84
C ALA A 45 -16.69 5.28 -19.38
N GLY A 46 -16.77 6.61 -19.53
CA GLY A 46 -17.95 7.29 -20.06
C GLY A 46 -19.09 7.49 -19.06
N ARG A 47 -18.86 7.22 -17.77
CA ARG A 47 -19.80 7.47 -16.66
C ARG A 47 -19.39 8.72 -15.89
N THR A 48 -19.48 9.88 -16.55
CA THR A 48 -19.16 11.18 -15.92
C THR A 48 -20.10 11.52 -14.77
N ASP A 49 -21.30 10.95 -14.76
CA ASP A 49 -22.26 11.01 -13.66
C ASP A 49 -21.78 10.32 -12.37
N LEU A 50 -20.77 9.44 -12.47
CA LEU A 50 -20.14 8.76 -11.34
C LEU A 50 -18.78 9.36 -10.95
N ALA A 51 -18.37 10.47 -11.57
CA ALA A 51 -17.12 11.13 -11.22
C ALA A 51 -17.22 11.79 -9.83
N VAL A 52 -16.18 11.64 -9.01
CA VAL A 52 -16.05 12.34 -7.74
C VAL A 52 -15.08 13.51 -7.87
N PRO A 53 -15.23 14.58 -7.05
CA PRO A 53 -14.25 15.65 -6.98
C PRO A 53 -12.85 15.09 -6.70
N ALA A 54 -11.82 15.68 -7.32
CA ALA A 54 -10.44 15.20 -7.15
C ALA A 54 -9.97 15.17 -5.68
N VAL A 55 -10.52 16.03 -4.82
CA VAL A 55 -10.21 16.09 -3.39
C VAL A 55 -10.74 14.88 -2.60
N GLU A 56 -11.74 14.18 -3.13
CA GLU A 56 -12.34 12.99 -2.54
C GLU A 56 -11.78 11.69 -3.13
N PHE A 57 -10.99 11.79 -4.20
CA PHE A 57 -10.40 10.63 -4.85
C PHE A 57 -9.25 10.08 -4.01
N ASN A 58 -9.34 8.81 -3.63
CA ASN A 58 -8.35 8.12 -2.83
C ASN A 58 -7.15 7.74 -3.71
N VAL A 59 -6.07 8.51 -3.57
CA VAL A 59 -4.80 8.23 -4.22
C VAL A 59 -3.84 7.51 -3.28
N ALA A 60 -3.09 6.54 -3.82
CA ALA A 60 -2.00 5.91 -3.07
C ALA A 60 -0.91 6.94 -2.76
N LYS A 61 -0.26 6.79 -1.60
CA LYS A 61 0.96 7.55 -1.28
C LYS A 61 2.08 7.16 -2.24
N ARG A 62 3.02 8.08 -2.44
CA ARG A 62 4.27 7.80 -3.17
C ARG A 62 5.04 6.69 -2.46
N ILE A 63 5.74 5.86 -3.23
CA ILE A 63 6.67 4.88 -2.67
C ILE A 63 7.96 5.62 -2.36
N ASP A 64 8.23 5.80 -1.07
CA ASP A 64 9.44 6.42 -0.56
C ASP A 64 9.87 5.75 0.75
N THR A 65 10.91 6.29 1.40
CA THR A 65 11.46 5.74 2.64
C THR A 65 10.74 6.21 3.91
N LEU A 66 9.62 6.93 3.80
CA LEU A 66 8.81 7.37 4.94
C LEU A 66 7.73 6.34 5.29
N LEU A 67 7.38 6.26 6.57
CA LEU A 67 6.29 5.44 7.08
C LEU A 67 5.27 6.33 7.78
N VAL A 68 3.99 6.05 7.56
CA VAL A 68 2.90 6.65 8.33
C VAL A 68 2.89 6.11 9.77
N ASP A 69 2.40 6.90 10.73
CA ASP A 69 2.47 6.60 12.17
C ASP A 69 1.95 5.19 12.55
N PRO A 70 0.84 4.69 11.98
CA PRO A 70 0.38 3.34 12.31
C PRO A 70 1.37 2.22 11.92
N LEU A 71 2.28 2.48 10.97
CA LEU A 71 3.31 1.52 10.56
C LEU A 71 4.59 1.66 11.36
N THR A 72 4.81 2.78 12.06
CA THR A 72 5.92 2.94 13.01
C THR A 72 5.58 2.33 14.36
N THR A 73 4.29 2.28 14.71
CA THR A 73 3.76 1.66 15.93
C THR A 73 2.56 0.75 15.62
N LEU A 74 2.85 -0.48 15.21
CA LEU A 74 1.83 -1.47 14.86
C LEU A 74 0.94 -1.83 16.07
N PRO A 75 -0.37 -1.97 15.90
CA PRO A 75 -1.28 -2.43 16.96
C PRO A 75 -0.92 -3.82 17.46
N THR A 76 -1.15 -4.09 18.75
CA THR A 76 -0.93 -5.38 19.42
C THR A 76 -1.67 -6.52 18.76
N GLY A 77 -2.85 -6.26 18.17
CA GLY A 77 -3.60 -7.23 17.37
C GLY A 77 -2.82 -7.84 16.21
N THR A 78 -1.74 -7.20 15.74
CA THR A 78 -0.83 -7.72 14.70
C THR A 78 -0.01 -8.93 15.19
N PHE A 79 0.06 -9.17 16.51
CA PHE A 79 0.96 -10.12 17.16
C PHE A 79 0.22 -11.30 17.83
N GLU A 80 -0.71 -11.92 17.10
CA GLU A 80 -1.43 -13.12 17.54
C GLU A 80 -2.40 -12.94 18.73
N GLY A 81 -3.08 -11.78 18.78
CA GLY A 81 -4.34 -11.62 19.52
C GLY A 81 -4.30 -10.67 20.71
N ARG A 82 -5.46 -10.03 20.96
CA ARG A 82 -5.68 -9.11 22.09
C ARG A 82 -5.59 -9.82 23.44
N GLY A 83 -5.05 -9.14 24.45
CA GLY A 83 -4.93 -9.65 25.82
C GLY A 83 -3.56 -10.25 26.18
N LYS A 84 -2.60 -10.25 25.24
CA LYS A 84 -1.18 -10.51 25.53
C LYS A 84 -0.44 -9.20 25.79
N PRO A 85 0.65 -9.19 26.58
CA PRO A 85 1.49 -8.01 26.73
C PRO A 85 1.95 -7.50 25.38
N ALA A 86 1.92 -6.18 25.19
CA ALA A 86 2.42 -5.57 23.97
C ALA A 86 3.89 -5.98 23.74
N PRO A 87 4.28 -6.33 22.50
CA PRO A 87 5.68 -6.57 22.19
C PRO A 87 6.53 -5.32 22.49
N PRO A 88 7.85 -5.48 22.67
CA PRO A 88 8.77 -4.33 22.79
C PRO A 88 8.54 -3.31 21.66
N PRO A 89 8.62 -1.99 21.94
CA PRO A 89 8.31 -0.95 20.95
C PRO A 89 9.02 -1.11 19.61
N LEU A 90 10.30 -1.51 19.63
CA LEU A 90 11.08 -1.75 18.41
C LEU A 90 10.46 -2.85 17.52
N HIS A 91 9.89 -3.90 18.12
CA HIS A 91 9.24 -4.99 17.38
C HIS A 91 7.89 -4.59 16.79
N ARG A 92 7.32 -3.47 17.25
CA ARG A 92 6.11 -2.84 16.70
C ARG A 92 6.40 -1.93 15.51
N ASN A 93 7.66 -1.73 15.12
CA ASN A 93 8.02 -0.93 13.96
C ASN A 93 8.11 -1.78 12.68
N LEU A 94 7.35 -1.43 11.63
CA LEU A 94 7.33 -2.18 10.36
C LEU A 94 8.70 -2.20 9.67
N ALA A 95 9.44 -1.09 9.66
CA ALA A 95 10.77 -1.05 9.03
C ALA A 95 11.73 -2.03 9.72
N PHE A 96 11.76 -2.03 11.06
CA PHE A 96 12.54 -3.01 11.82
C PHE A 96 12.16 -4.44 11.44
N ARG A 97 10.86 -4.75 11.37
CA ARG A 97 10.37 -6.10 11.01
C ARG A 97 10.77 -6.51 9.60
N ASN A 98 10.67 -5.60 8.63
CA ASN A 98 11.05 -5.89 7.24
C ASN A 98 12.56 -6.13 7.12
N LEU A 99 13.39 -5.32 7.79
CA LEU A 99 14.84 -5.49 7.81
C LEU A 99 15.27 -6.77 8.54
N ALA A 100 14.68 -7.05 9.71
CA ALA A 100 14.93 -8.28 10.45
C ALA A 100 14.55 -9.52 9.62
N ARG A 101 13.38 -9.51 8.98
CA ARG A 101 12.96 -10.61 8.10
C ARG A 101 13.91 -10.79 6.92
N ALA A 102 14.35 -9.69 6.29
CA ALA A 102 15.31 -9.75 5.20
C ALA A 102 16.63 -10.41 5.65
N GLY A 103 17.13 -10.07 6.84
CA GLY A 103 18.30 -10.74 7.44
C GLY A 103 18.05 -12.23 7.72
N MET A 104 16.88 -12.61 8.24
CA MET A 104 16.54 -14.02 8.52
C MET A 104 16.50 -14.91 7.28
N VAL A 105 16.15 -14.35 6.11
CA VAL A 105 16.11 -15.08 4.84
C VAL A 105 17.34 -14.83 3.98
N GLU A 106 18.39 -14.22 4.57
CA GLU A 106 19.67 -13.93 3.92
C GLU A 106 19.50 -13.20 2.57
N LEU A 107 18.59 -12.23 2.56
CA LEU A 107 18.24 -11.52 1.35
C LEU A 107 19.43 -10.68 0.86
N ALA A 108 19.79 -10.82 -0.41
CA ALA A 108 20.88 -10.04 -1.01
C ALA A 108 20.63 -8.53 -0.89
N THR A 109 21.72 -7.74 -0.89
CA THR A 109 21.65 -6.28 -0.79
C THR A 109 21.18 -5.66 -2.10
N GLY A 110 20.72 -4.41 -2.03
CA GLY A 110 20.35 -3.64 -3.22
C GLY A 110 21.48 -3.55 -4.26
N PRO A 111 22.69 -3.10 -3.88
CA PRO A 111 23.83 -3.05 -4.80
C PRO A 111 24.22 -4.41 -5.39
N GLN A 112 24.16 -5.49 -4.59
CA GLN A 112 24.42 -6.86 -5.09
C GLN A 112 23.43 -7.27 -6.18
N LEU A 113 22.13 -7.04 -5.94
CA LEU A 113 21.09 -7.37 -6.92
C LEU A 113 21.19 -6.50 -8.17
N ALA A 114 21.47 -5.20 -8.01
CA ALA A 114 21.66 -4.28 -9.12
C ALA A 114 22.79 -4.77 -10.05
N ALA A 115 23.92 -5.17 -9.48
CA ALA A 115 25.04 -5.73 -10.24
C ALA A 115 24.66 -7.04 -10.95
N GLN A 116 24.00 -7.97 -10.25
CA GLN A 116 23.55 -9.23 -10.85
C GLN A 116 22.55 -9.04 -11.99
N MET A 117 21.68 -8.02 -11.90
CA MET A 117 20.69 -7.69 -12.92
C MET A 117 21.23 -6.80 -14.05
N GLY A 118 22.48 -6.32 -13.96
CA GLY A 118 23.03 -5.35 -14.91
C GLY A 118 22.34 -3.98 -14.86
N ILE A 119 21.75 -3.63 -13.71
CA ILE A 119 21.07 -2.36 -13.47
C ILE A 119 22.06 -1.38 -12.86
N ARG A 120 22.07 -0.13 -13.32
CA ARG A 120 22.92 0.92 -12.73
C ARG A 120 22.55 1.11 -11.25
N PRO A 121 23.48 0.89 -10.31
CA PRO A 121 23.16 1.04 -8.89
C PRO A 121 22.94 2.51 -8.51
N LEU A 122 22.23 2.72 -7.40
CA LEU A 122 22.14 4.03 -6.76
C LEU A 122 23.53 4.53 -6.37
N THR A 123 23.76 5.83 -6.53
CA THR A 123 24.97 6.46 -6.02
C THR A 123 24.94 6.54 -4.49
N GLU A 124 26.11 6.70 -3.88
CA GLU A 124 26.23 6.97 -2.45
C GLU A 124 25.33 8.13 -2.02
N GLN A 125 25.38 9.24 -2.77
CA GLN A 125 24.55 10.42 -2.49
C GLN A 125 23.05 10.09 -2.53
N GLN A 126 22.60 9.29 -3.50
CA GLN A 126 21.19 8.87 -3.58
C GLN A 126 20.78 8.00 -2.39
N ILE A 127 21.66 7.12 -1.90
CA ILE A 127 21.38 6.27 -0.73
C ILE A 127 21.29 7.11 0.55
N VAL A 128 22.26 8.01 0.70
CA VAL A 128 22.52 8.81 1.91
C VAL A 128 21.55 9.97 2.08
N ASP A 129 21.40 10.79 1.05
CA ASP A 129 20.64 12.05 1.10
C ASP A 129 19.18 11.84 0.66
N GLY A 130 18.95 10.96 -0.30
CA GLY A 130 17.65 10.74 -0.91
C GLY A 130 17.05 11.98 -1.57
N ALA A 131 15.72 12.04 -1.61
CA ALA A 131 14.94 13.12 -2.21
C ALA A 131 13.69 13.45 -1.35
N GLY A 132 13.91 13.70 -0.06
CA GLY A 132 12.86 14.10 0.89
C GLY A 132 12.30 12.97 1.76
N GLY A 133 12.90 11.78 1.72
CA GLY A 133 12.56 10.68 2.61
C GLY A 133 13.35 10.64 3.92
N ALA A 134 13.58 9.42 4.42
CA ALA A 134 14.27 9.15 5.67
C ALA A 134 15.67 9.76 5.70
N ARG A 135 16.00 10.44 6.81
CA ARG A 135 17.30 11.08 7.04
C ARG A 135 18.21 10.16 7.84
N LEU A 136 19.42 9.93 7.34
CA LEU A 136 20.40 9.02 7.93
C LEU A 136 21.49 9.78 8.72
N THR A 137 21.08 10.82 9.45
CA THR A 137 22.01 11.73 10.16
C THR A 137 22.58 11.14 11.44
N GLY A 138 21.98 10.08 11.97
CA GLY A 138 22.42 9.41 13.20
C GLY A 138 23.56 8.40 13.01
N LEU A 139 23.99 8.14 11.77
CA LEU A 139 25.03 7.17 11.46
C LEU A 139 26.43 7.80 11.55
N THR A 140 27.37 7.06 12.14
CA THR A 140 28.80 7.37 12.06
C THR A 140 29.31 7.22 10.62
N ALA A 141 30.52 7.74 10.35
CA ALA A 141 31.13 7.61 9.02
C ALA A 141 31.34 6.14 8.61
N ALA A 142 31.74 5.28 9.56
CA ALA A 142 31.93 3.86 9.31
C ALA A 142 30.60 3.14 8.99
N GLU A 143 29.55 3.42 9.76
CA GLU A 143 28.21 2.86 9.50
C GLU A 143 27.62 3.36 8.18
N ARG A 144 27.88 4.61 7.81
CA ARG A 144 27.47 5.15 6.50
C ARG A 144 28.15 4.41 5.36
N ALA A 145 29.47 4.20 5.44
CA ALA A 145 30.22 3.46 4.43
C ALA A 145 29.70 2.02 4.29
N GLU A 146 29.45 1.34 5.42
CA GLU A 146 28.89 -0.01 5.44
C GLU A 146 27.49 -0.04 4.81
N LEU A 147 26.62 0.91 5.17
CA LEU A 147 25.28 1.01 4.60
C LEU A 147 25.31 1.21 3.09
N VAL A 148 26.22 2.04 2.58
CA VAL A 148 26.33 2.30 1.13
C VAL A 148 26.79 1.04 0.39
N ALA A 149 27.75 0.31 0.95
CA ALA A 149 28.23 -0.95 0.37
C ALA A 149 27.17 -2.07 0.43
N HIS A 150 26.40 -2.12 1.51
CA HIS A 150 25.52 -3.24 1.84
C HIS A 150 24.06 -2.81 2.09
N THR A 151 23.55 -1.85 1.32
CA THR A 151 22.21 -1.29 1.57
C THR A 151 21.14 -2.40 1.54
N PRO A 152 20.37 -2.60 2.63
CA PRO A 152 19.33 -3.62 2.67
C PRO A 152 18.33 -3.45 1.52
N LEU A 153 17.97 -4.53 0.83
CA LEU A 153 17.20 -4.46 -0.41
C LEU A 153 15.88 -3.70 -0.25
N TRP A 154 15.14 -3.94 0.84
CA TRP A 154 13.86 -3.26 1.07
C TRP A 154 14.02 -1.74 1.11
N PHE A 155 15.00 -1.24 1.86
CA PHE A 155 15.29 0.20 1.92
C PHE A 155 15.81 0.72 0.57
N TYR A 156 16.68 -0.05 -0.09
CA TYR A 156 17.22 0.32 -1.40
C TYR A 156 16.12 0.53 -2.44
N ILE A 157 15.14 -0.37 -2.52
CA ILE A 157 14.02 -0.27 -3.47
C ILE A 157 13.13 0.95 -3.18
N LEU A 158 12.85 1.22 -1.90
CA LEU A 158 12.11 2.41 -1.50
C LEU A 158 12.87 3.68 -1.87
N ARG A 159 14.18 3.72 -1.61
CA ARG A 159 15.03 4.85 -1.98
C ARG A 159 15.13 5.02 -3.49
N GLU A 160 15.20 3.92 -4.23
CA GLU A 160 15.23 3.91 -5.70
C GLU A 160 13.97 4.53 -6.31
N ALA A 161 12.79 4.23 -5.75
CA ALA A 161 11.54 4.87 -6.14
C ALA A 161 11.47 6.35 -5.74
N GLU A 162 11.99 6.69 -4.56
CA GLU A 162 12.04 8.06 -4.05
C GLU A 162 12.87 8.99 -4.95
N VAL A 163 14.05 8.54 -5.37
CA VAL A 163 14.99 9.34 -6.20
C VAL A 163 14.74 9.23 -7.70
N ASN A 164 13.64 8.59 -8.11
CA ASN A 164 13.26 8.44 -9.51
C ASN A 164 12.83 9.79 -10.11
N ALA A 165 13.77 10.54 -10.69
CA ALA A 165 13.54 11.89 -11.20
C ALA A 165 12.45 11.99 -12.28
N ASN A 166 12.30 10.94 -13.11
CA ASN A 166 11.29 10.92 -14.17
C ASN A 166 9.88 10.67 -13.62
N HIS A 167 9.78 9.81 -12.60
CA HIS A 167 8.50 9.41 -11.99
C HIS A 167 8.65 9.25 -10.47
N PRO A 168 8.70 10.36 -9.71
CA PRO A 168 8.95 10.30 -8.27
C PRO A 168 7.89 9.48 -7.53
N GLY A 169 8.32 8.50 -6.75
CA GLY A 169 7.42 7.62 -5.99
C GLY A 169 6.93 6.39 -6.75
N LEU A 170 7.43 6.13 -7.96
CA LEU A 170 7.17 4.91 -8.72
C LEU A 170 8.41 4.00 -8.71
N LEU A 171 8.17 2.70 -8.52
CA LEU A 171 9.22 1.69 -8.61
C LEU A 171 9.94 1.78 -9.97
N THR A 172 11.25 1.68 -9.92
CA THR A 172 12.14 1.64 -11.09
C THR A 172 13.26 0.65 -10.80
N GLY A 173 14.24 0.55 -11.70
CA GLY A 173 15.46 -0.24 -11.50
C GLY A 173 15.23 -1.63 -10.92
N VAL A 174 15.91 -1.93 -9.81
CA VAL A 174 15.86 -3.24 -9.13
C VAL A 174 14.45 -3.58 -8.65
N GLY A 175 13.79 -2.66 -7.95
CA GLY A 175 12.46 -2.89 -7.37
C GLY A 175 11.39 -3.11 -8.43
N GLY A 176 11.40 -2.27 -9.47
CA GLY A 176 10.49 -2.40 -10.61
C GLY A 176 10.71 -3.71 -11.37
N ARG A 177 11.96 -4.07 -11.62
CA ARG A 177 12.33 -5.34 -12.29
C ARG A 177 11.87 -6.55 -11.48
N LEU A 178 12.08 -6.56 -10.16
CA LEU A 178 11.66 -7.64 -9.27
C LEU A 178 10.15 -7.88 -9.36
N VAL A 179 9.35 -6.82 -9.17
CA VAL A 179 7.89 -6.93 -9.21
C VAL A 179 7.43 -7.39 -10.59
N ALA A 180 7.96 -6.79 -11.66
CA ALA A 180 7.59 -7.15 -13.03
C ALA A 180 7.93 -8.61 -13.37
N GLU A 181 9.13 -9.08 -13.00
CA GLU A 181 9.54 -10.47 -13.25
C GLU A 181 8.72 -11.47 -12.44
N VAL A 182 8.33 -11.16 -11.21
CA VAL A 182 7.45 -12.03 -10.41
C VAL A 182 6.12 -12.24 -11.13
N PHE A 183 5.46 -11.17 -11.59
CA PHE A 183 4.21 -11.30 -12.32
C PHE A 183 4.40 -12.03 -13.66
N HIS A 184 5.41 -11.65 -14.43
CA HIS A 184 5.69 -12.28 -15.72
C HIS A 184 5.95 -13.78 -15.57
N ARG A 185 6.83 -14.19 -14.66
CA ARG A 185 7.16 -15.61 -14.43
C ARG A 185 6.00 -16.38 -13.82
N SER A 186 5.17 -15.75 -12.99
CA SER A 186 3.95 -16.39 -12.46
C SER A 186 2.94 -16.68 -13.57
N ILE A 187 2.78 -15.75 -14.52
CA ILE A 187 1.90 -15.91 -15.67
C ILE A 187 2.46 -16.95 -16.65
N ASP A 188 3.75 -16.89 -16.98
CA ASP A 188 4.40 -17.83 -17.89
C ASP A 188 4.45 -19.24 -17.27
N GLY A 189 4.80 -19.36 -15.99
CA GLY A 189 4.82 -20.64 -15.28
C GLY A 189 3.44 -21.27 -15.06
N SER A 190 2.35 -20.52 -15.25
CA SER A 190 1.00 -21.04 -15.04
C SER A 190 0.61 -22.03 -16.13
N ARG A 191 0.17 -23.23 -15.69
CA ARG A 191 -0.45 -24.24 -16.56
C ARG A 191 -1.86 -23.85 -17.00
N ILE A 192 -2.51 -22.98 -16.25
CA ILE A 192 -3.87 -22.50 -16.50
C ILE A 192 -3.77 -20.99 -16.72
N SER A 193 -3.75 -20.57 -17.98
CA SER A 193 -3.56 -19.17 -18.36
C SER A 193 -4.35 -18.87 -19.63
N ILE A 194 -5.15 -17.80 -19.60
CA ILE A 194 -5.90 -17.31 -20.76
C ILE A 194 -4.99 -16.95 -21.95
N ILE A 195 -3.72 -16.61 -21.69
CA ILE A 195 -2.73 -16.30 -22.73
C ILE A 195 -2.37 -17.55 -23.53
N ARG A 196 -2.48 -18.74 -22.93
CA ARG A 196 -2.18 -20.03 -23.56
C ARG A 196 -3.39 -20.63 -24.28
N GLU A 197 -4.56 -20.00 -24.25
CA GLU A 197 -5.79 -20.47 -24.87
C GLU A 197 -6.06 -19.74 -26.21
N PRO A 198 -5.77 -20.33 -27.39
CA PRO A 198 -5.82 -19.60 -28.67
C PRO A 198 -7.22 -19.09 -29.05
N GLY A 199 -8.26 -19.78 -28.58
CA GLY A 199 -9.66 -19.42 -28.80
C GLY A 199 -10.21 -18.41 -27.79
N TRP A 200 -9.49 -18.13 -26.70
CA TRP A 200 -9.99 -17.25 -25.66
C TRP A 200 -10.15 -15.82 -26.19
N ARG A 201 -11.30 -15.21 -25.91
CA ARG A 201 -11.60 -13.81 -26.23
C ARG A 201 -12.25 -13.18 -25.00
N PRO A 202 -11.96 -11.91 -24.67
CA PRO A 202 -12.71 -11.20 -23.64
C PRO A 202 -14.20 -11.18 -24.01
N THR A 203 -15.05 -11.57 -23.07
CA THR A 203 -16.52 -11.61 -23.27
C THR A 203 -17.24 -10.52 -22.49
N LEU A 204 -16.60 -9.96 -21.46
CA LEU A 204 -17.19 -8.91 -20.64
C LEU A 204 -17.29 -7.61 -21.44
N PRO A 205 -18.35 -6.81 -21.20
CA PRO A 205 -18.51 -5.53 -21.87
C PRO A 205 -17.38 -4.59 -21.46
N ALA A 206 -16.83 -3.90 -22.45
CA ALA A 206 -15.82 -2.87 -22.27
C ALA A 206 -16.32 -1.57 -22.91
N HIS A 207 -16.14 -0.44 -22.23
CA HIS A 207 -16.55 0.87 -22.74
C HIS A 207 -15.66 1.34 -23.90
N ARG A 208 -14.41 0.85 -23.97
CA ARG A 208 -13.48 1.09 -25.08
C ARG A 208 -13.05 -0.21 -25.72
N ALA A 209 -13.21 -0.32 -27.04
CA ALA A 209 -12.79 -1.50 -27.79
C ALA A 209 -11.29 -1.80 -27.55
N GLY A 210 -10.97 -3.05 -27.21
CA GLY A 210 -9.61 -3.50 -26.94
C GLY A 210 -9.03 -3.12 -25.58
N SER A 211 -9.80 -2.47 -24.70
CA SER A 211 -9.35 -2.06 -23.37
C SER A 211 -10.39 -2.40 -22.31
N PHE A 212 -10.02 -3.24 -21.35
CA PHE A 212 -10.85 -3.58 -20.21
C PHE A 212 -10.17 -3.12 -18.92
N THR A 213 -10.88 -2.33 -18.12
CA THR A 213 -10.40 -1.67 -16.91
C THR A 213 -11.17 -2.15 -15.68
N MET A 214 -10.70 -1.76 -14.50
CA MET A 214 -11.46 -2.05 -13.27
C MET A 214 -12.82 -1.33 -13.24
N ALA A 215 -12.94 -0.16 -13.88
CA ALA A 215 -14.22 0.52 -14.00
C ALA A 215 -15.23 -0.30 -14.82
N ASP A 216 -14.78 -0.93 -15.92
CA ASP A 216 -15.62 -1.83 -16.71
C ASP A 216 -16.10 -3.03 -15.89
N LEU A 217 -15.20 -3.64 -15.10
CA LEU A 217 -15.54 -4.77 -14.24
C LEU A 217 -16.57 -4.37 -13.17
N LEU A 218 -16.39 -3.23 -12.52
CA LEU A 218 -17.30 -2.75 -11.49
C LEU A 218 -18.67 -2.38 -12.08
N LEU A 219 -18.71 -1.72 -13.24
CA LEU A 219 -19.97 -1.43 -13.93
C LEU A 219 -20.70 -2.71 -14.32
N PHE A 220 -19.98 -3.73 -14.79
CA PHE A 220 -20.58 -5.04 -15.07
C PHE A 220 -21.10 -5.72 -13.78
N ALA A 221 -20.27 -5.81 -12.74
CA ALA A 221 -20.59 -6.50 -11.49
C ALA A 221 -21.76 -5.85 -10.73
N PHE A 222 -21.93 -4.53 -10.85
CA PHE A 222 -23.00 -3.79 -10.21
C PHE A 222 -24.15 -3.42 -11.16
N GLU A 223 -24.24 -4.10 -12.30
CA GLU A 223 -25.35 -3.93 -13.27
C GLU A 223 -25.53 -2.47 -13.73
N ASN A 224 -24.43 -1.72 -13.78
CA ASN A 224 -24.38 -0.30 -14.12
C ASN A 224 -25.15 0.62 -13.15
N ASP A 225 -25.56 0.12 -11.97
CA ASP A 225 -26.34 0.84 -10.97
C ASP A 225 -25.44 1.72 -10.06
N ALA A 226 -25.65 3.03 -10.14
CA ALA A 226 -24.93 4.02 -9.34
C ALA A 226 -25.12 3.81 -7.82
N ASN A 227 -26.32 3.39 -7.40
CA ASN A 227 -26.62 3.19 -5.98
C ASN A 227 -25.90 1.98 -5.40
N ARG A 228 -25.48 1.03 -6.25
CA ARG A 228 -24.69 -0.12 -5.82
C ARG A 228 -23.19 0.17 -5.79
N LEU A 229 -22.74 1.09 -6.64
CA LEU A 229 -21.35 1.58 -6.66
C LEU A 229 -21.05 2.57 -5.54
N ASN A 230 -22.06 3.35 -5.16
CA ASN A 230 -22.07 4.20 -3.98
C ASN A 230 -23.38 4.02 -3.19
N PRO A 231 -23.43 3.02 -2.30
CA PRO A 231 -24.62 2.78 -1.48
C PRO A 231 -24.85 3.84 -0.40
N LEU A 232 -23.95 4.81 -0.25
CA LEU A 232 -24.03 5.87 0.75
C LEU A 232 -24.60 7.18 0.20
N GLY A 233 -24.68 7.33 -1.11
CA GLY A 233 -25.03 8.60 -1.77
C GLY A 233 -23.96 9.69 -1.57
N ASP A 234 -24.23 10.90 -2.07
CA ASP A 234 -23.29 12.03 -2.00
C ASP A 234 -23.39 12.82 -0.68
N GLY A 235 -23.99 12.23 0.36
CA GLY A 235 -24.13 12.85 1.66
C GLY A 235 -22.76 13.04 2.33
N PRO A 236 -22.60 14.05 3.20
CA PRO A 236 -21.39 14.18 4.01
C PRO A 236 -21.19 12.89 4.81
N LEU A 237 -19.93 12.44 4.91
CA LEU A 237 -19.58 11.38 5.85
C LEU A 237 -20.18 11.75 7.21
N PRO A 238 -20.99 10.89 7.85
CA PRO A 238 -21.52 11.20 9.16
C PRO A 238 -20.33 11.54 10.07
N ALA A 239 -20.38 12.73 10.69
CA ALA A 239 -19.33 13.19 11.57
C ALA A 239 -19.03 12.08 12.59
N ALA A 240 -17.74 11.78 12.80
CA ALA A 240 -17.32 10.97 13.92
C ALA A 240 -17.97 11.57 15.17
N GLY A 241 -18.84 10.80 15.83
CA GLY A 241 -19.81 11.29 16.79
C GLY A 241 -19.16 11.99 17.99
N GLY A 242 -18.92 13.29 17.87
CA GLY A 242 -18.64 14.19 18.98
C GLY A 242 -19.95 14.66 19.59
N GLY A 243 -20.61 13.79 20.36
CA GLY A 243 -21.69 14.21 21.25
C GLY A 243 -21.12 14.92 22.49
N PRO A 244 -21.78 15.95 23.04
CA PRO A 244 -21.31 16.62 24.24
C PRO A 244 -21.47 15.67 25.45
N ARG A 245 -20.40 15.54 26.25
CA ARG A 245 -20.43 14.77 27.50
C ARG A 245 -21.30 15.50 28.54
N PRO A 246 -22.20 14.80 29.27
CA PRO A 246 -22.62 15.26 30.60
C PRO A 246 -21.46 15.15 31.61
#